data_AF-A0A926A8A4-F1
#
_entry.id   AF-A0A926A8A4-F1
#
_cell.length_a   1.000
_cell.length_b   1.000
_cell.length_c   1.000
_cell.angle_alpha   90.00
_cell.angle_beta   90.00
_cell.angle_gamma   90.00
#
_symmetry.space_group_name_H-M   'P 1'
#
loop_
_entity.id
_entity.type
_entity.pdbx_description
1 polymer ?
#
loop_
_entity_poly.entity_id
_entity_poly.type
_entity_poly.pdbx_seq_one_letter_code
_entity_poly.pdbx_strand_id
1 'polypeptide(L)' 'MSYPALHLGIEYDGREHLTPERARRDLERQDHLTAAGWHRIIRFRPATVLHRPHTVAAVVRARLFQE' A
#
# COMPACT_ATOMS: atom_id res chain seq x y z
N MET A 1 6.36 -2.29 3.24
CA MET A 1 7.07 -1.33 4.11
C MET A 1 6.03 -0.49 4.85
N SER A 2 6.37 0.11 6.00
CA SER A 2 5.41 0.94 6.75
C SER A 2 6.09 2.02 7.59
N TYR A 3 5.32 3.06 7.92
CA TYR A 3 5.63 4.08 8.94
C TYR A 3 4.59 3.96 10.07
N PRO A 4 4.85 3.17 11.13
CA PRO A 4 3.86 2.87 12.17
C PRO A 4 3.35 4.09 12.94
N ALA A 5 4.22 5.05 13.26
CA ALA A 5 3.82 6.27 13.95
C ALA A 5 2.79 7.12 13.19
N LEU A 6 2.63 6.89 11.88
CA LEU A 6 1.69 7.58 11.00
C LEU A 6 0.57 6.66 10.48
N HIS A 7 0.53 5.39 10.95
CA HIS A 7 -0.34 4.34 10.43
C HIS A 7 -0.37 4.27 8.88
N LEU A 8 0.81 4.44 8.26
CA LEU A 8 0.99 4.47 6.82
C LEU A 8 1.65 3.18 6.32
N GLY A 9 0.91 2.39 5.54
CA GLY A 9 1.40 1.18 4.86
C GLY A 9 1.75 1.44 3.40
N ILE A 10 2.82 0.81 2.92
CA ILE A 10 3.26 0.82 1.52
C ILE A 10 3.36 -0.63 1.04
N GLU A 11 2.54 -0.97 0.05
CA GLU A 11 2.45 -2.31 -0.53
C GLU A 11 2.87 -2.30 -2.00
N TYR A 12 3.49 -3.40 -2.42
CA TYR A 12 3.76 -3.73 -3.82
C TYR A 12 2.63 -4.60 -4.33
N ASP A 13 1.95 -4.14 -5.38
CA ASP A 13 0.80 -4.83 -5.98
C ASP A 13 1.29 -5.67 -7.17
N GLY A 14 1.61 -6.94 -6.92
CA GLY A 14 2.12 -7.86 -7.94
C GLY A 14 1.05 -8.35 -8.91
N ARG A 15 1.40 -8.75 -10.13
CA ARG A 15 0.40 -9.28 -11.10
C ARG A 15 -0.32 -10.56 -10.65
N GLU A 16 0.16 -11.20 -9.59
CA GLU A 16 -0.39 -12.47 -9.08
C GLU A 16 -1.61 -12.31 -8.15
N HIS A 17 -2.22 -11.12 -8.03
CA HIS A 17 -3.39 -10.88 -7.17
C HIS A 17 -4.75 -11.27 -7.80
N LEU A 18 -4.77 -12.06 -8.88
CA LEU A 18 -5.98 -12.27 -9.68
C LEU A 18 -6.82 -13.52 -9.30
N THR A 19 -6.44 -14.30 -8.28
CA THR A 19 -7.29 -15.42 -7.85
C THR A 19 -8.33 -14.97 -6.82
N PRO A 20 -9.55 -15.54 -6.82
CA PRO A 20 -10.60 -15.21 -5.85
C PRO A 20 -10.15 -15.36 -4.39
N GLU A 21 -9.32 -16.35 -4.08
CA GLU A 21 -8.82 -16.61 -2.72
C GLU A 21 -7.87 -15.51 -2.26
N ARG A 22 -7.01 -15.00 -3.16
CA ARG A 22 -6.10 -13.89 -2.85
C ARG A 22 -6.89 -12.59 -2.68
N ALA A 23 -7.90 -12.34 -3.53
CA ALA A 23 -8.79 -11.20 -3.37
C ALA A 23 -9.50 -11.21 -2.01
N ARG A 24 -10.02 -12.37 -1.57
CA ARG A 24 -10.64 -12.51 -0.23
C ARG A 24 -9.65 -12.20 0.89
N ARG A 25 -8.43 -12.74 0.83
CA ARG A 25 -7.39 -12.45 1.83
C ARG A 25 -6.96 -10.99 1.85
N ASP A 26 -6.93 -10.33 0.69
CA ASP A 26 -6.62 -8.91 0.60
C ASP A 26 -7.73 -8.06 1.24
N LEU A 27 -9.00 -8.44 1.08
CA LEU A 27 -10.13 -7.81 1.80
C LEU A 27 -10.03 -8.02 3.31
N GLU A 28 -9.83 -9.26 3.78
CA GLU A 28 -9.69 -9.57 5.20
C GLU A 28 -8.51 -8.81 5.84
N ARG A 29 -7.38 -8.71 5.13
CA ARG A 29 -6.24 -7.90 5.56
C ARG A 29 -6.60 -6.42 5.63
N GLN A 30 -7.33 -5.90 4.65
CA GLN A 30 -7.74 -4.50 4.62
C GLN A 30 -8.70 -4.16 5.77
N ASP A 31 -9.65 -5.04 6.08
CA ASP A 31 -10.56 -4.88 7.21
C ASP A 31 -9.80 -4.87 8.53
N HIS A 32 -8.87 -5.81 8.72
CA HIS A 32 -8.03 -5.87 9.91
C HIS A 32 -7.19 -4.60 10.10
N LEU A 33 -6.52 -4.13 9.04
CA LEU A 33 -5.71 -2.91 9.07
C LEU A 33 -6.58 -1.69 9.38
N THR A 34 -7.75 -1.59 8.76
CA THR A 34 -8.70 -0.50 9.00
C THR A 34 -9.16 -0.49 10.46
N ALA A 35 -9.51 -1.64 11.02
CA ALA A 35 -9.90 -1.76 12.43
C ALA A 35 -8.76 -1.39 13.39
N ALA A 36 -7.51 -1.62 12.99
CA ALA A 36 -6.32 -1.23 13.72
C ALA A 36 -5.91 0.24 13.53
N GLY A 37 -6.73 1.06 12.84
CA GLY A 37 -6.45 2.49 12.62
C GLY A 37 -5.54 2.79 11.43
N TRP A 38 -5.21 1.79 10.62
CA TRP A 38 -4.40 1.93 9.40
C TRP A 38 -5.28 2.31 8.21
N HIS A 39 -5.57 3.60 8.10
CA HIS A 39 -6.40 4.15 7.01
C HIS A 39 -5.59 4.61 5.78
N ARG A 40 -4.26 4.63 5.88
CA ARG A 40 -3.37 5.12 4.83
C ARG A 40 -2.56 3.96 4.26
N ILE A 41 -3.11 3.22 3.29
CA ILE A 41 -2.38 2.16 2.57
C ILE A 41 -2.18 2.59 1.12
N ILE A 42 -0.91 2.70 0.69
CA ILE A 42 -0.55 3.05 -0.70
C ILE A 42 -0.05 1.80 -1.40
N ARG A 43 -0.61 1.48 -2.56
CA ARG A 43 -0.22 0.33 -3.37
C ARG A 43 0.43 0.80 -4.67
N PHE A 44 1.59 0.24 -4.99
CA PHE A 44 2.29 0.53 -6.24
C PHE A 44 2.32 -0.68 -7.15
N ARG A 45 1.85 -0.49 -8.39
CA ARG A 45 1.95 -1.49 -9.45
C ARG A 45 3.42 -1.75 -9.83
N PRO A 46 3.75 -2.91 -10.42
CA PRO A 46 5.13 -3.29 -10.71
C PRO A 46 5.79 -2.34 -11.67
N ALA A 47 5.06 -1.86 -12.68
CA ALA A 47 5.56 -0.90 -13.65
C ALA A 47 6.01 0.42 -13.00
N THR A 48 5.31 0.87 -11.95
CA THR A 48 5.69 2.09 -11.23
C THR A 48 6.96 1.84 -10.42
N VAL A 49 7.05 0.71 -9.72
CA VAL A 49 8.23 0.39 -8.91
C VAL A 49 9.48 0.17 -9.77
N LEU A 50 9.36 -0.58 -10.87
CA LEU A 50 10.49 -0.97 -11.70
C LEU A 50 10.96 0.12 -12.66
N HIS A 51 10.03 0.93 -13.21
CA HIS A 51 10.36 1.89 -14.26
C HIS A 51 10.24 3.35 -13.81
N ARG A 52 9.61 3.62 -12.66
CA ARG A 52 9.41 4.98 -12.13
C ARG A 52 9.62 5.06 -10.61
N PRO A 53 10.76 4.59 -10.07
CA PRO A 53 11.00 4.56 -8.62
C PRO A 53 10.94 5.96 -7.98
N HIS A 54 11.29 7.02 -8.71
CA HIS A 54 11.17 8.40 -8.24
C HIS A 54 9.70 8.79 -7.97
N THR A 55 8.74 8.24 -8.71
CA THR A 55 7.31 8.45 -8.46
C THR A 55 6.89 7.81 -7.15
N VAL A 56 7.42 6.62 -6.81
CA VAL A 56 7.17 5.97 -5.51
C VAL A 56 7.62 6.89 -4.37
N ALA A 57 8.87 7.36 -4.42
CA ALA A 57 9.42 8.24 -3.40
C ALA A 57 8.64 9.56 -3.28
N ALA A 58 8.25 10.18 -4.40
CA ALA A 58 7.48 11.41 -4.41
C ALA A 58 6.09 11.25 -3.77
N VAL A 59 5.38 10.17 -4.09
CA VAL A 59 4.05 9.88 -3.51
C VAL A 59 4.17 9.59 -2.02
N VAL A 60 5.15 8.78 -1.61
CA VAL A 60 5.40 8.51 -0.18
C VAL A 60 5.70 9.81 0.56
N ARG A 61 6.59 10.65 0.02
CA ARG A 61 6.92 11.95 0.61
C ARG A 61 5.67 12.82 0.78
N ALA A 62 4.83 12.94 -0.25
CA ALA A 62 3.61 13.73 -0.16
C ALA A 62 2.67 13.23 0.95
N ARG A 63 2.60 11.91 1.19
CA ARG A 63 1.74 11.31 2.21
C ARG A 63 2.30 11.40 3.62
N LEU A 64 3.62 11.56 3.78
CA LEU A 64 4.25 11.83 5.07
C LEU A 64 3.99 13.26 5.56
N PHE A 65 3.79 14.21 4.66
CA PHE A 65 3.67 15.64 4.98
C PHE A 65 2.27 16.23 4.72
N GLN A 66 1.25 15.39 4.54
CA GLN A 66 -0.14 15.82 4.53
C GLN A 66 -0.67 15.86 5.97
N GLU A 67 -0.92 17.08 6.47
CA GLU A 67 -1.68 17.37 7.70
C GLU A 67 -3.14 16.90 7.57
#